data_AF-A0A1Y0H8R5-F1
#
_entry.id   AF-A0A1Y0H8R5-F1
#
_cell.length_a   1.000
_cell.length_b   1.000
_cell.length_c   1.000
_cell.angle_alpha   90.00
_cell.angle_beta   90.00
_cell.angle_gamma   90.00
#
_symmetry.space_group_name_H-M   'P 1'
#
loop_
_entity.id
_entity.type
_entity.pdbx_description
1 polymer ?
#
loop_
_entity_poly.entity_id
_entity_poly.type
_entity_poly.pdbx_seq_one_letter_code
_entity_poly.pdbx_strand_id
1 'polypeptide(L)'
;MPETPNPNTPTSFFEALYTHFILRDFIGKVVPGGMFLYLLWLIIGTDPSLHFMKDVSGFVVAGLAGLCWITALVLQQFAVFVARVLFRSESLDSETTIKFRRVATSFERSKYERFVISKEASGNAGAAIFLGCMFWVTLEAFKYTQGSYRTFYNPEGIVILTSLLLILAYSLLKGQAAYQRRQAEFVASVLRYVDSSSLSSPSSEPTIDLEVNRQ
;
A
#
# COMPACT_ATOMS: atom_id res chain seq x y z
N MET A 1 30.25 -6.70 -17.97
CA MET A 1 29.35 -7.13 -16.88
C MET A 1 29.22 -5.96 -15.91
N PRO A 2 28.01 -5.50 -15.56
CA PRO A 2 27.86 -4.49 -14.53
C PRO A 2 28.31 -5.09 -13.19
N GLU A 3 29.29 -4.45 -12.54
CA GLU A 3 29.75 -4.84 -11.21
C GLU A 3 28.57 -4.86 -10.24
N THR A 4 28.38 -5.98 -9.54
CA THR A 4 27.40 -6.06 -8.47
C THR A 4 27.79 -5.03 -7.40
N PRO A 5 26.94 -4.05 -7.08
CA PRO A 5 27.29 -2.99 -6.16
C PRO A 5 27.68 -3.57 -4.80
N ASN A 6 28.83 -3.15 -4.29
CA ASN A 6 29.38 -3.63 -3.03
C ASN A 6 28.38 -3.32 -1.89
N PRO A 7 27.84 -4.33 -1.19
CA PRO A 7 26.80 -4.16 -0.17
C PRO A 7 27.26 -3.36 1.05
N ASN A 8 28.56 -3.09 1.18
CA ASN A 8 29.14 -2.30 2.27
C ASN A 8 29.26 -0.81 1.93
N THR A 9 28.79 -0.39 0.75
CA THR A 9 28.76 1.03 0.40
C THR A 9 27.56 1.70 1.07
N PRO A 10 27.76 2.85 1.76
CA PRO A 10 26.68 3.56 2.44
C PRO A 10 25.54 3.95 1.49
N THR A 11 25.83 4.14 0.20
CA THR A 11 24.86 4.38 -0.86
C THR A 11 23.83 3.25 -1.00
N SER A 12 24.23 1.98 -0.92
CA SER A 12 23.29 0.84 -0.99
C SER A 12 22.33 0.77 0.20
N PHE A 13 22.80 1.15 1.40
CA PHE A 13 21.97 1.26 2.59
C PHE A 13 20.98 2.42 2.47
N PHE A 14 21.42 3.59 2.00
CA PHE A 14 20.52 4.73 1.76
C PHE A 14 19.48 4.44 0.68
N GLU A 15 19.86 3.74 -0.39
CA GLU A 15 18.94 3.37 -1.46
C GLU A 15 17.89 2.37 -0.96
N ALA A 16 18.30 1.38 -0.14
CA ALA A 16 17.38 0.46 0.51
C ALA A 16 16.45 1.17 1.53
N LEU A 17 17.00 2.05 2.38
CA LEU A 17 16.24 2.81 3.37
C LEU A 17 15.23 3.75 2.70
N TYR A 18 15.67 4.46 1.67
CA TYR A 18 14.86 5.43 0.95
C TYR A 18 13.75 4.74 0.15
N THR A 19 14.09 3.66 -0.56
CA THR A 19 13.13 2.96 -1.43
C THR A 19 12.15 2.08 -0.64
N HIS A 20 12.62 1.37 0.39
CA HIS A 20 11.78 0.44 1.15
C HIS A 20 11.06 1.05 2.34
N PHE A 21 11.65 2.04 3.01
CA PHE A 21 11.09 2.58 4.25
C PHE A 21 10.45 3.95 4.01
N ILE A 22 11.18 4.89 3.43
CA ILE A 22 10.68 6.26 3.22
C ILE A 22 9.61 6.27 2.12
N LEU A 23 9.89 5.76 0.93
CA LEU A 23 8.93 5.85 -0.17
C LEU A 23 7.67 5.01 0.09
N ARG A 24 7.83 3.79 0.60
CA ARG A 24 6.69 2.87 0.83
C ARG A 24 5.88 3.25 2.05
N ASP A 25 6.52 3.43 3.20
CA ASP A 25 5.80 3.60 4.47
C ASP A 25 5.55 5.08 4.79
N PHE A 26 6.46 6.00 4.46
CA PHE A 26 6.22 7.43 4.69
C PHE A 26 5.28 8.02 3.63
N ILE A 27 5.61 7.90 2.34
CA ILE A 27 4.75 8.48 1.29
C ILE A 27 3.46 7.67 1.12
N GLY A 28 3.52 6.35 1.21
CA GLY A 28 2.34 5.51 1.03
C GLY A 28 1.35 5.49 2.20
N LYS A 29 1.80 5.77 3.43
CA LYS A 29 0.94 5.68 4.64
C LYS A 29 0.87 6.98 5.44
N VAL A 30 2.00 7.68 5.63
CA VAL A 30 2.05 8.91 6.43
C VAL A 30 1.49 10.11 5.67
N VAL A 31 1.88 10.32 4.41
CA VAL A 31 1.46 11.51 3.63
C VAL A 31 -0.06 11.59 3.43
N PRO A 32 -0.77 10.52 3.01
CA PRO A 32 -2.22 10.58 2.85
C PRO A 32 -2.93 10.82 4.19
N GLY A 33 -2.43 10.19 5.27
CA GLY A 33 -2.94 10.40 6.62
C GLY A 33 -2.71 11.83 7.12
N GLY A 34 -1.53 12.38 6.88
CA GLY A 34 -1.19 13.76 7.23
C GLY A 34 -2.01 14.79 6.44
N MET A 35 -2.21 14.58 5.14
CA MET A 35 -3.10 15.42 4.32
C MET A 35 -4.55 15.35 4.80
N PHE A 36 -5.04 14.15 5.15
CA PHE A 36 -6.37 13.97 5.71
C PHE A 36 -6.53 14.71 7.05
N LEU A 37 -5.58 14.54 7.97
CA LEU A 37 -5.57 15.24 9.26
C LEU A 37 -5.48 16.75 9.08
N TYR A 38 -4.70 17.24 8.11
CA TYR A 38 -4.61 18.67 7.80
C TYR A 38 -5.93 19.23 7.28
N LEU A 39 -6.62 18.51 6.39
CA LEU A 39 -7.95 18.90 5.91
C LEU A 39 -8.98 18.90 7.04
N LEU A 40 -8.95 17.88 7.91
CA LEU A 40 -9.76 17.82 9.13
C LEU A 40 -9.48 19.03 10.02
N TRP A 41 -8.22 19.37 10.23
CA TRP A 41 -7.83 20.52 11.03
C TRP A 41 -8.34 21.84 10.45
N LEU A 42 -8.33 22.03 9.12
CA LEU A 42 -8.90 23.22 8.48
C LEU A 42 -10.41 23.31 8.67
N ILE A 43 -11.14 22.20 8.52
CA ILE A 43 -12.59 22.13 8.71
C ILE A 43 -12.96 22.37 10.18
N ILE A 44 -12.18 21.79 11.08
CA ILE A 44 -12.37 21.92 12.53
C ILE A 44 -12.02 23.34 13.01
N GLY A 45 -10.95 23.93 12.47
CA GLY A 45 -10.47 25.26 12.86
C GLY A 45 -11.42 26.39 12.54
N THR A 46 -12.36 26.19 11.61
CA THR A 46 -13.43 27.14 11.32
C THR A 46 -14.60 27.09 12.30
N ASP A 47 -14.71 26.06 13.15
CA ASP A 47 -15.80 25.93 14.11
C ASP A 47 -15.37 26.36 15.53
N PRO A 48 -15.96 27.43 16.09
CA PRO A 48 -15.67 27.89 17.45
C PRO A 48 -15.91 26.83 18.53
N SER A 49 -16.80 25.87 18.29
CA SER A 49 -17.12 24.80 19.26
C SER A 49 -15.97 23.81 19.47
N LEU A 50 -14.99 23.78 18.57
CA LEU A 50 -13.85 22.86 18.61
C LEU A 50 -12.57 23.51 19.16
N HIS A 51 -12.68 24.70 19.79
CA HIS A 51 -11.55 25.40 20.37
C HIS A 51 -10.81 24.57 21.46
N PHE A 52 -11.50 23.61 22.09
CA PHE A 52 -10.90 22.67 23.06
C PHE A 52 -9.75 21.85 22.46
N MET A 53 -9.74 21.64 21.14
CA MET A 53 -8.67 20.92 20.43
C MET A 53 -7.31 21.62 20.54
N LYS A 54 -7.28 22.94 20.80
CA LYS A 54 -6.04 23.70 20.98
C LYS A 54 -5.34 23.41 22.30
N ASP A 55 -6.08 22.93 23.31
CA ASP A 55 -5.54 22.63 24.65
C ASP A 55 -5.13 21.15 24.80
N VAL A 56 -5.25 20.36 23.74
CA VAL A 56 -4.91 18.94 23.75
C VAL A 56 -3.40 18.77 23.79
N SER A 57 -2.90 18.07 24.82
CA SER A 57 -1.47 17.81 24.96
C SER A 57 -0.89 17.04 23.76
N GLY A 58 0.36 17.33 23.40
CA GLY A 58 1.04 16.63 22.30
C GLY A 58 1.08 15.11 22.48
N PHE A 59 1.08 14.59 23.71
CA PHE A 59 1.00 13.15 24.00
C PHE A 59 -0.34 12.55 23.60
N VAL A 60 -1.44 13.27 23.82
CA VAL A 60 -2.78 12.83 23.39
C VAL A 60 -2.86 12.82 21.86
N VAL A 61 -2.31 13.84 21.20
CA VAL A 61 -2.21 13.88 19.73
C VAL A 61 -1.38 12.70 19.20
N ALA A 62 -0.23 12.41 19.82
CA ALA A 62 0.60 11.27 19.45
C ALA A 62 -0.12 9.93 19.67
N GLY A 63 -0.85 9.78 20.77
CA GLY A 63 -1.68 8.60 21.06
C GLY A 63 -2.79 8.39 20.03
N LEU A 64 -3.48 9.47 19.65
CA LEU A 64 -4.50 9.45 18.59
C LEU A 64 -3.89 9.11 17.23
N ALA A 65 -2.73 9.68 16.90
CA ALA A 65 -2.00 9.34 15.67
C ALA A 65 -1.60 7.85 15.64
N GLY A 66 -1.15 7.30 16.77
CA GLY A 66 -0.86 5.87 16.92
C GLY A 66 -2.11 5.00 16.74
N LEU A 67 -3.25 5.39 17.32
CA LEU A 67 -4.53 4.70 17.13
C LEU A 67 -5.01 4.77 15.67
N CYS A 68 -4.89 5.93 15.01
CA CYS A 68 -5.18 6.07 13.60
C CYS A 68 -4.28 5.16 12.75
N TRP A 69 -2.99 5.04 13.10
CA TRP A 69 -2.06 4.14 12.42
C TRP A 69 -2.46 2.66 12.56
N ILE A 70 -2.78 2.22 13.78
CA ILE A 70 -3.28 0.85 14.02
C ILE A 70 -4.56 0.61 13.22
N THR A 71 -5.47 1.57 13.21
CA THR A 71 -6.72 1.49 12.46
C THR A 71 -6.44 1.37 10.96
N ALA A 72 -5.49 2.13 10.42
CA ALA A 72 -5.05 2.03 9.03
C ALA A 72 -4.47 0.64 8.69
N LEU A 73 -3.72 0.02 9.61
CA LEU A 73 -3.22 -1.34 9.42
C LEU A 73 -4.35 -2.37 9.41
N VAL A 74 -5.31 -2.26 10.33
CA VAL A 74 -6.51 -3.13 10.35
C VAL A 74 -7.30 -2.97 9.05
N LEU A 75 -7.45 -1.73 8.60
CA LEU A 75 -8.07 -1.38 7.32
C LEU A 75 -7.36 -1.96 6.12
N GLN A 76 -6.04 -1.90 6.10
CA GLN A 76 -5.23 -2.54 5.06
C GLN A 76 -5.49 -4.05 5.01
N GLN A 77 -5.56 -4.72 6.17
CA GLN A 77 -5.90 -6.15 6.22
C GLN A 77 -7.33 -6.41 5.74
N PHE A 78 -8.28 -5.55 6.12
CA PHE A 78 -9.66 -5.64 5.63
C PHE A 78 -9.76 -5.41 4.12
N ALA A 79 -9.01 -4.46 3.56
CA ALA A 79 -8.94 -4.21 2.12
C ALA A 79 -8.43 -5.43 1.36
N VAL A 80 -7.35 -6.05 1.87
CA VAL A 80 -6.81 -7.30 1.33
C VAL A 80 -7.83 -8.42 1.43
N PHE A 81 -8.55 -8.53 2.54
CA PHE A 81 -9.63 -9.50 2.71
C PHE A 81 -10.77 -9.28 1.70
N VAL A 82 -11.30 -8.07 1.59
CA VAL A 82 -12.35 -7.71 0.63
C VAL A 82 -11.89 -7.97 -0.80
N ALA A 83 -10.66 -7.60 -1.15
CA ALA A 83 -10.12 -7.86 -2.48
C ALA A 83 -10.00 -9.36 -2.77
N ARG A 84 -9.60 -10.19 -1.78
CA ARG A 84 -9.59 -11.65 -1.92
C ARG A 84 -10.98 -12.22 -2.14
N VAL A 85 -11.96 -11.79 -1.34
CA VAL A 85 -13.35 -12.26 -1.42
C VAL A 85 -14.00 -11.85 -2.74
N LEU A 86 -13.89 -10.59 -3.13
CA LEU A 86 -14.55 -10.05 -4.32
C LEU A 86 -13.90 -10.50 -5.63
N PHE A 87 -12.56 -10.57 -5.69
CA PHE A 87 -11.83 -10.80 -6.94
C PHE A 87 -11.23 -12.20 -7.06
N ARG A 88 -11.50 -13.12 -6.11
CA ARG A 88 -10.90 -14.47 -6.01
C ARG A 88 -9.39 -14.42 -6.27
N SER A 89 -8.72 -13.50 -5.62
CA SER A 89 -7.29 -13.31 -5.85
C SER A 89 -6.51 -14.37 -5.08
N GLU A 90 -5.93 -15.34 -5.79
CA GLU A 90 -5.01 -16.31 -5.21
C GLU A 90 -3.78 -15.58 -4.63
N SER A 91 -3.45 -15.86 -3.37
CA SER A 91 -2.20 -15.42 -2.79
C SER A 91 -1.09 -16.32 -3.30
N LEU A 92 0.02 -15.73 -3.73
CA LEU A 92 1.27 -16.47 -3.89
C LEU A 92 1.60 -17.16 -2.57
N ASP A 93 1.85 -18.46 -2.64
CA ASP A 93 2.29 -19.20 -1.49
C ASP A 93 3.66 -18.69 -1.00
N SER A 94 3.88 -18.78 0.31
CA SER A 94 5.12 -18.34 0.96
C SER A 94 6.31 -19.08 0.38
N GLU A 95 6.18 -20.40 0.14
CA GLU A 95 7.24 -21.23 -0.42
C GLU A 95 7.64 -20.77 -1.83
N THR A 96 6.65 -20.48 -2.67
CA THR A 96 6.87 -19.98 -4.04
C THR A 96 7.60 -18.64 -4.02
N THR A 97 7.26 -17.76 -3.08
CA THR A 97 7.91 -16.46 -2.92
C THR A 97 9.36 -16.60 -2.44
N ILE A 98 9.63 -17.55 -1.53
CA ILE A 98 11.00 -17.85 -1.07
C ILE A 98 11.82 -18.44 -2.21
N LYS A 99 11.26 -19.40 -2.98
CA LYS A 99 11.93 -19.98 -4.17
C LYS A 99 12.28 -18.89 -5.18
N PHE A 100 11.33 -18.00 -5.49
CA PHE A 100 11.56 -16.86 -6.36
C PHE A 100 12.68 -15.96 -5.85
N ARG A 101 12.68 -15.56 -4.56
CA ARG A 101 13.72 -14.68 -4.01
C ARG A 101 15.12 -15.29 -4.06
N ARG A 102 15.25 -16.62 -3.95
CA ARG A 102 16.56 -17.30 -4.03
C ARG A 102 17.12 -17.26 -5.45
N VAL A 103 16.26 -17.43 -6.44
CA VAL A 103 16.64 -17.65 -7.84
C VAL A 103 16.66 -16.36 -8.67
N ALA A 104 15.76 -15.41 -8.37
CA ALA A 104 15.59 -14.19 -9.14
C ALA A 104 16.81 -13.27 -9.07
N THR A 105 17.12 -12.64 -10.20
CA THR A 105 18.12 -11.58 -10.35
C THR A 105 17.72 -10.32 -9.55
N SER A 106 18.68 -9.42 -9.32
CA SER A 106 18.41 -8.13 -8.65
C SER A 106 17.35 -7.30 -9.36
N PHE A 107 17.36 -7.29 -10.70
CA PHE A 107 16.38 -6.60 -11.52
C PHE A 107 14.97 -7.20 -11.35
N GLU A 108 14.84 -8.51 -11.36
CA GLU A 108 13.55 -9.20 -11.18
C GLU A 108 12.98 -8.98 -9.77
N ARG A 109 13.83 -8.99 -8.74
CA ARG A 109 13.44 -8.66 -7.36
C ARG A 109 12.91 -7.23 -7.27
N SER A 110 13.62 -6.26 -7.85
CA SER A 110 13.15 -4.87 -7.89
C SER A 110 11.80 -4.72 -8.60
N LYS A 111 11.61 -5.43 -9.73
CA LYS A 111 10.33 -5.44 -10.45
C LYS A 111 9.20 -6.07 -9.62
N TYR A 112 9.47 -7.18 -8.92
CA TYR A 112 8.53 -7.80 -7.99
C TYR A 112 8.12 -6.83 -6.87
N GLU A 113 9.09 -6.12 -6.29
CA GLU A 113 8.84 -5.15 -5.22
C GLU A 113 7.99 -3.98 -5.68
N ARG A 114 8.19 -3.48 -6.90
CA ARG A 114 7.30 -2.46 -7.49
C ARG A 114 5.86 -2.94 -7.56
N PHE A 115 5.62 -4.21 -7.95
CA PHE A 115 4.27 -4.77 -7.92
C PHE A 115 3.69 -4.84 -6.51
N VAL A 116 4.50 -5.20 -5.50
CA VAL A 116 4.07 -5.18 -4.09
C VAL A 116 3.65 -3.78 -3.66
N ILE A 117 4.51 -2.79 -3.91
CA ILE A 117 4.29 -1.40 -3.52
C ILE A 117 3.03 -0.84 -4.20
N SER A 118 2.89 -1.03 -5.52
CA SER A 118 1.71 -0.56 -6.25
C SER A 118 0.43 -1.21 -5.76
N LYS A 119 0.45 -2.53 -5.48
CA LYS A 119 -0.69 -3.27 -4.93
C LYS A 119 -1.09 -2.72 -3.56
N GLU A 120 -0.13 -2.54 -2.65
CA GLU A 120 -0.39 -2.02 -1.30
C GLU A 120 -0.91 -0.59 -1.34
N ALA A 121 -0.28 0.29 -2.12
CA ALA A 121 -0.71 1.68 -2.27
C ALA A 121 -2.14 1.78 -2.81
N SER A 122 -2.49 1.02 -3.87
CA SER A 122 -3.84 1.04 -4.42
C SER A 122 -4.88 0.48 -3.46
N GLY A 123 -4.54 -0.59 -2.73
CA GLY A 123 -5.44 -1.18 -1.75
C GLY A 123 -5.73 -0.27 -0.57
N ASN A 124 -4.68 0.35 -0.03
CA ASN A 124 -4.78 1.28 1.10
C ASN A 124 -5.56 2.55 0.71
N ALA A 125 -5.25 3.14 -0.44
CA ALA A 125 -5.96 4.32 -0.93
C ALA A 125 -7.44 4.02 -1.20
N GLY A 126 -7.73 2.89 -1.85
CA GLY A 126 -9.11 2.48 -2.12
C GLY A 126 -9.92 2.26 -0.83
N ALA A 127 -9.35 1.58 0.16
CA ALA A 127 -10.00 1.34 1.45
C ALA A 127 -10.19 2.62 2.28
N ALA A 128 -9.20 3.52 2.27
CA ALA A 128 -9.28 4.80 2.96
C ALA A 128 -10.41 5.67 2.39
N ILE A 129 -10.51 5.77 1.06
CA ILE A 129 -11.60 6.50 0.41
C ILE A 129 -12.95 5.85 0.73
N PHE A 130 -13.06 4.52 0.63
CA PHE A 130 -14.30 3.80 0.91
C PHE A 130 -14.80 4.07 2.34
N LEU A 131 -13.94 3.92 3.34
CA LEU A 131 -14.32 4.22 4.72
C LEU A 131 -14.59 5.71 4.95
N GLY A 132 -13.79 6.59 4.34
CA GLY A 132 -14.02 8.03 4.39
C GLY A 132 -15.43 8.38 3.92
N CYS A 133 -15.87 7.79 2.81
CA CYS A 133 -17.25 7.92 2.32
C CYS A 133 -18.28 7.38 3.31
N MET A 134 -18.06 6.22 3.93
CA MET A 134 -19.00 5.65 4.93
C MET A 134 -19.16 6.55 6.15
N PHE A 135 -18.04 7.10 6.66
CA PHE A 135 -18.06 8.03 7.78
C PHE A 135 -18.72 9.35 7.39
N TRP A 136 -18.37 9.90 6.22
CA TRP A 136 -18.98 11.11 5.66
C TRP A 136 -20.51 10.98 5.55
N VAL A 137 -21.01 9.89 4.94
CA VAL A 137 -22.45 9.64 4.80
C VAL A 137 -23.13 9.52 6.16
N THR A 138 -22.48 8.88 7.14
CA THR A 138 -23.02 8.74 8.50
C THR A 138 -23.14 10.10 9.20
N LEU A 139 -22.12 10.95 9.07
CA LEU A 139 -22.15 12.31 9.63
C LEU A 139 -23.23 13.17 8.97
N GLU A 140 -23.36 13.12 7.64
CA GLU A 140 -24.38 13.88 6.93
C GLU A 140 -25.79 13.38 7.25
N ALA A 141 -25.98 12.06 7.41
CA ALA A 141 -27.23 11.49 7.89
C ALA A 141 -27.59 11.97 9.30
N PHE A 142 -26.60 12.07 10.20
CA PHE A 142 -26.79 12.59 11.56
C PHE A 142 -27.10 14.10 11.57
N LYS A 143 -26.44 14.91 10.74
CA LYS A 143 -26.78 16.33 10.60
C LYS A 143 -28.19 16.53 10.05
N TYR A 144 -28.60 15.67 9.10
CA TYR A 144 -29.93 15.72 8.51
C TYR A 144 -31.04 15.50 9.56
N THR A 145 -30.82 14.62 10.55
CA THR A 145 -31.79 14.37 11.63
C THR A 145 -31.90 15.51 12.64
N GLN A 146 -30.86 16.34 12.80
CA GLN A 146 -30.86 17.45 13.77
C GLN A 146 -31.55 18.73 13.29
N GLY A 147 -32.03 18.78 12.04
CA GLY A 147 -32.92 19.86 11.53
C GLY A 147 -32.30 21.26 11.37
N SER A 148 -31.19 21.57 12.03
CA SER A 148 -30.61 22.93 12.11
C SER A 148 -29.89 23.41 10.85
N TYR A 149 -29.61 22.55 9.86
CA TYR A 149 -28.76 22.87 8.70
C TYR A 149 -29.51 22.90 7.35
N ARG A 150 -30.85 22.88 7.34
CA ARG A 150 -31.64 22.68 6.11
C ARG A 150 -31.52 23.78 5.05
N THR A 151 -31.13 25.01 5.40
CA THR A 151 -31.20 26.18 4.49
C THR A 151 -30.05 26.28 3.48
N PHE A 152 -28.91 25.62 3.72
CA PHE A 152 -27.75 25.62 2.79
C PHE A 152 -27.27 24.22 2.41
N TYR A 153 -28.02 23.18 2.77
CA TYR A 153 -27.66 21.80 2.53
C TYR A 153 -28.02 21.38 1.09
N ASN A 154 -27.02 21.03 0.28
CA ASN A 154 -27.20 20.48 -1.06
C ASN A 154 -27.02 18.93 -1.03
N PRO A 155 -28.10 18.16 -0.83
CA PRO A 155 -28.02 16.70 -0.76
C PRO A 155 -27.56 16.08 -2.09
N GLU A 156 -27.94 16.67 -3.22
CA GLU A 156 -27.60 16.16 -4.55
C GLU A 156 -26.09 16.22 -4.78
N GLY A 157 -25.44 17.34 -4.42
CA GLY A 157 -24.00 17.50 -4.49
C GLY A 157 -23.24 16.47 -3.65
N ILE A 158 -23.74 16.16 -2.45
CA ILE A 158 -23.15 15.15 -1.56
C ILE A 158 -23.29 13.75 -2.16
N VAL A 159 -24.45 13.39 -2.71
CA VAL A 159 -24.68 12.09 -3.34
C VAL A 159 -23.78 11.92 -4.57
N ILE A 160 -23.68 12.94 -5.43
CA ILE A 160 -22.83 12.92 -6.63
C ILE A 160 -21.36 12.74 -6.22
N LEU A 161 -20.86 13.57 -5.30
CA LEU A 161 -19.47 13.50 -4.85
C LEU A 161 -19.14 12.16 -4.20
N THR A 162 -20.01 11.66 -3.32
CA THR A 162 -19.84 10.36 -2.66
C THR A 162 -19.80 9.23 -3.70
N SER A 163 -20.69 9.27 -4.69
CA SER A 163 -20.73 8.26 -5.75
C SER A 163 -19.44 8.25 -6.57
N LEU A 164 -18.91 9.43 -6.94
CA LEU A 164 -17.64 9.55 -7.66
C LEU A 164 -16.46 8.99 -6.84
N LEU A 165 -16.40 9.30 -5.54
CA LEU A 165 -15.38 8.78 -4.64
C LEU A 165 -15.48 7.26 -4.48
N LEU A 166 -16.68 6.70 -4.39
CA LEU A 166 -16.90 5.25 -4.34
C LEU A 166 -16.48 4.54 -5.64
N ILE A 167 -16.74 5.15 -6.81
CA ILE A 167 -16.27 4.64 -8.10
C ILE A 167 -14.72 4.64 -8.15
N LEU A 168 -14.09 5.71 -7.67
CA LEU A 168 -12.63 5.79 -7.56
C LEU A 168 -12.08 4.71 -6.62
N ALA A 169 -12.66 4.56 -5.42
CA ALA A 169 -12.28 3.54 -4.45
C ALA A 169 -12.38 2.13 -5.05
N TYR A 170 -13.49 1.83 -5.73
CA TYR A 170 -13.70 0.57 -6.43
C TYR A 170 -12.63 0.35 -7.51
N SER A 171 -12.32 1.36 -8.31
CA SER A 171 -11.31 1.29 -9.38
C SER A 171 -9.92 0.99 -8.82
N LEU A 172 -9.56 1.59 -7.69
CA LEU A 172 -8.29 1.33 -7.00
C LEU A 172 -8.21 -0.09 -6.42
N LEU A 173 -9.28 -0.56 -5.79
CA LEU A 173 -9.38 -1.94 -5.27
C LEU A 173 -9.35 -2.98 -6.40
N LYS A 174 -9.99 -2.69 -7.54
CA LYS A 174 -9.87 -3.52 -8.75
C LYS A 174 -8.45 -3.51 -9.29
N GLY A 175 -7.79 -2.35 -9.29
CA GLY A 175 -6.39 -2.19 -9.66
C GLY A 175 -5.47 -3.05 -8.79
N GLN A 176 -5.69 -3.07 -7.47
CA GLN A 176 -4.97 -3.93 -6.53
C GLN A 176 -5.02 -5.41 -6.94
N ALA A 177 -6.22 -5.91 -7.25
CA ALA A 177 -6.39 -7.30 -7.70
C ALA A 177 -5.65 -7.57 -9.03
N ALA A 178 -5.69 -6.63 -9.97
CA ALA A 178 -4.94 -6.73 -11.22
C ALA A 178 -3.41 -6.77 -10.99
N TYR A 179 -2.89 -5.94 -10.08
CA TYR A 179 -1.47 -5.96 -9.72
C TYR A 179 -1.07 -7.26 -9.03
N GLN A 180 -1.94 -7.85 -8.20
CA GLN A 180 -1.69 -9.14 -7.58
C GLN A 180 -1.60 -10.27 -8.61
N ARG A 181 -2.48 -10.27 -9.63
CA ARG A 181 -2.41 -11.25 -10.73
C ARG A 181 -1.12 -11.10 -11.55
N ARG A 182 -0.78 -9.87 -11.96
CA ARG A 182 0.47 -9.59 -12.67
C ARG A 182 1.71 -9.99 -11.86
N GLN A 183 1.66 -9.79 -10.54
CA GLN A 183 2.71 -10.23 -9.63
C GLN A 183 2.86 -11.76 -9.65
N ALA A 184 1.76 -12.50 -9.56
CA ALA A 184 1.77 -13.96 -9.59
C ALA A 184 2.25 -14.52 -10.94
N GLU A 185 1.76 -13.96 -12.05
CA GLU A 185 2.19 -14.34 -13.41
C GLU A 185 3.69 -14.09 -13.62
N PHE A 186 4.20 -12.96 -13.11
CA PHE A 186 5.62 -12.63 -13.19
C PHE A 186 6.49 -13.61 -12.39
N VAL A 187 6.08 -13.96 -11.17
CA VAL A 187 6.81 -14.95 -10.36
C VAL A 187 6.81 -16.32 -11.05
N ALA A 188 5.66 -16.73 -11.59
CA ALA A 188 5.53 -18.01 -12.28
C ALA A 188 6.38 -18.07 -13.56
N SER A 189 6.47 -16.98 -14.33
CA SER A 189 7.28 -16.95 -15.56
C SER A 189 8.78 -17.07 -15.27
N VAL A 190 9.27 -16.38 -14.24
CA VAL A 190 10.68 -16.46 -13.81
C VAL A 190 11.02 -17.87 -13.33
N LEU A 191 10.17 -18.48 -12.50
CA LEU A 191 10.41 -19.84 -12.01
C LEU A 191 10.39 -20.88 -13.13
N ARG A 192 9.45 -20.78 -14.08
CA ARG A 192 9.42 -21.68 -15.26
C ARG A 192 10.66 -21.56 -16.11
N TYR A 193 11.17 -20.34 -16.32
CA TYR A 193 12.40 -20.12 -17.09
C TYR A 193 13.60 -20.82 -16.43
N VAL A 194 13.72 -20.72 -15.10
CA VAL A 194 14.79 -21.38 -14.35
C VAL A 194 14.65 -22.89 -14.38
N ASP A 195 13.45 -23.42 -14.14
CA ASP A 195 13.22 -24.86 -14.17
C ASP A 195 13.52 -25.41 -15.59
N SER A 196 13.19 -24.69 -16.66
CA SER A 196 13.49 -25.09 -18.04
C SER A 196 14.99 -25.06 -18.39
N SER A 197 15.75 -24.11 -17.84
CA SER A 197 17.19 -24.01 -18.08
C SER A 197 18.00 -25.03 -17.28
N SER A 198 17.48 -25.46 -16.12
CA SER A 198 18.07 -26.56 -15.36
C SER A 198 17.92 -27.92 -16.06
N LEU A 199 16.87 -28.09 -16.87
CA LEU A 199 16.60 -29.31 -17.63
C LEU A 199 17.40 -29.42 -18.94
N SER A 200 17.89 -28.30 -19.49
CA SER A 200 18.66 -28.28 -20.74
C SER A 200 20.17 -28.50 -20.55
N SER A 201 20.64 -28.72 -19.32
CA SER A 201 22.01 -29.10 -19.01
C SER A 201 22.03 -30.54 -18.48
N PRO A 202 22.24 -31.58 -19.33
CA PRO A 202 22.60 -32.89 -18.81
C PRO A 202 23.92 -32.75 -18.05
N SER A 203 23.90 -33.20 -16.80
CA SER A 203 25.01 -33.31 -15.86
C SER A 203 26.40 -33.37 -16.53
N SER A 204 27.10 -32.25 -16.49
CA SER A 204 28.46 -32.29 -15.95
C SER A 204 28.36 -31.51 -14.65
N GLU A 205 28.66 -32.18 -13.54
CA GLU A 205 28.79 -31.52 -12.25
C GLU A 205 29.65 -30.26 -12.43
N PRO A 206 29.16 -29.07 -12.07
CA PRO A 206 30.08 -27.98 -11.81
C PRO A 206 30.74 -28.34 -10.48
N THR A 207 31.90 -28.97 -10.56
CA THR A 207 32.90 -28.88 -9.49
C THR A 207 32.99 -27.40 -9.15
N ILE A 208 32.59 -27.05 -7.93
CA ILE A 208 32.77 -25.71 -7.39
C ILE A 208 34.27 -25.58 -7.15
N ASP A 209 35.02 -25.35 -8.22
CA ASP A 209 36.31 -24.71 -8.13
C ASP A 209 36.01 -23.27 -7.77
N LEU A 210 36.11 -23.02 -6.46
CA LEU A 210 36.36 -21.72 -5.88
C LEU A 210 37.54 -21.10 -6.64
N GLU A 211 37.25 -20.36 -7.72
CA GLU A 211 38.17 -19.42 -8.36
C GLU A 211 38.34 -18.21 -7.41
N VAL A 212 38.93 -18.49 -6.24
CA VAL A 212 39.70 -17.54 -5.43
C VAL A 212 40.97 -17.27 -6.22
N ASN A 213 40.86 -16.47 -7.29
CA ASN A 213 41.93 -15.69 -7.91
C ASN A 213 41.50 -15.29 -9.32
N ARG A 214 40.90 -14.11 -9.46
CA ARG A 214 41.29 -13.20 -10.56
C ARG A 214 41.43 -11.79 -9.99
N GLN A 215 42.68 -11.34 -10.06
CA GLN A 215 43.16 -9.98 -9.82
C GLN A 215 42.49 -8.97 -10.75
#